data_AF-A0A3A9GJN9-F1
#
_entry.id   AF-A0A3A9GJN9-F1
#
_cell.length_a   1.000
_cell.length_b   1.000
_cell.length_c   1.000
_cell.angle_alpha   90.00
_cell.angle_beta   90.00
_cell.angle_gamma   90.00
#
_symmetry.space_group_name_H-M   'P 1'
#
loop_
_entity.id
_entity.type
_entity.pdbx_description
1 polymer ?
#
loop_
_entity_poly.entity_id
_entity_poly.type
_entity_poly.pdbx_seq_one_letter_code
_entity_poly.pdbx_strand_id
1 'polypeptide(L)'
;MSEGERNFIAFLYFYNLVRGSQSSEVVKDKVVVIDDPVSSMDSSALFIVGAIVRELITICNNNVQIVDDKITGTYIKQIFILTHNVYFHCEVTYHQVEKYRSVSFYVIQKVHNVSNIGASKTRQNPNIPSELENYNPVQNSYAALWNELKEIDSPISLLSVMREGFWNITSCKCTATKAMI
;
A
#
# COMPACT_ATOMS: atom_id res chain seq x y z
N MET A 1 -1.06 -17.71 -21.98
CA MET A 1 -0.88 -17.00 -20.71
C MET A 1 -1.32 -15.57 -20.88
N SER A 2 -2.25 -15.11 -20.03
CA SER A 2 -2.67 -13.72 -19.96
C SER A 2 -1.55 -12.83 -19.41
N GLU A 3 -1.68 -11.52 -19.57
CA GLU A 3 -0.74 -10.54 -19.01
C GLU A 3 -0.69 -10.63 -17.47
N GLY A 4 -1.87 -10.71 -16.83
CA GLY A 4 -1.98 -10.89 -15.37
C GLY A 4 -1.33 -12.18 -14.87
N GLU A 5 -1.49 -13.30 -15.58
CA GLU A 5 -0.82 -14.56 -15.24
C GLU A 5 0.70 -14.45 -15.33
N ARG A 6 1.22 -13.80 -16.38
CA ARG A 6 2.67 -13.57 -16.53
C ARG A 6 3.21 -12.71 -15.39
N ASN A 7 2.50 -11.65 -15.05
CA ASN A 7 2.88 -10.76 -13.96
C ASN A 7 2.85 -11.50 -12.60
N PHE A 8 1.83 -12.34 -12.39
CA PHE A 8 1.70 -13.13 -11.15
C PHE A 8 2.84 -14.14 -11.00
N ILE A 9 3.18 -14.88 -12.06
CA ILE A 9 4.32 -15.81 -12.04
C ILE A 9 5.64 -15.06 -11.84
N ALA A 10 5.83 -13.90 -12.49
CA ALA A 10 7.02 -13.07 -12.30
C ALA A 10 7.16 -12.59 -10.85
N PHE A 11 6.05 -12.17 -10.23
CA PHE A 11 6.02 -11.78 -8.82
C PHE A 11 6.39 -12.96 -7.90
N LEU A 12 5.83 -14.15 -8.13
CA LEU A 12 6.17 -15.35 -7.35
C LEU A 12 7.63 -15.76 -7.50
N TYR A 13 8.20 -15.62 -8.71
CA TYR A 13 9.62 -15.86 -8.94
C TYR A 13 10.48 -14.87 -8.13
N PHE A 14 10.15 -13.58 -8.17
CA PHE A 14 10.79 -12.55 -7.36
C PHE A 14 10.72 -12.86 -5.86
N TYR A 15 9.54 -13.24 -5.35
CA TYR A 15 9.36 -13.61 -3.95
C TYR A 15 10.30 -14.75 -3.51
N ASN A 16 10.41 -15.80 -4.32
CA ASN A 16 11.31 -16.93 -4.03
C ASN A 16 12.80 -16.53 -4.05
N LEU A 17 13.19 -15.62 -4.95
CA LEU A 17 14.53 -15.03 -4.95
C LEU A 17 14.81 -14.21 -3.68
N VAL A 18 13.83 -13.43 -3.21
CA VAL A 18 13.94 -12.66 -1.97
C VAL A 18 14.09 -13.61 -0.77
N ARG A 19 13.38 -14.74 -0.73
CA ARG A 19 13.54 -15.75 0.33
C ARG A 19 14.84 -16.57 0.25
N GLY A 20 15.60 -16.46 -0.85
CA GLY A 20 16.89 -17.13 -1.01
C GLY A 20 16.81 -18.57 -1.50
N SER A 21 15.75 -18.94 -2.22
CA SER A 21 15.52 -20.33 -2.67
C SER A 21 16.52 -20.85 -3.72
N GLN A 22 17.53 -20.07 -4.13
CA GLN A 22 18.43 -20.40 -5.25
C GLN A 22 19.90 -20.67 -4.87
N SER A 23 20.32 -20.48 -3.62
CA SER A 23 21.71 -20.76 -3.23
C SER A 23 21.83 -21.25 -1.79
N SER A 24 22.66 -22.27 -1.57
CA SER A 24 23.12 -22.74 -0.25
C SER A 24 24.05 -21.76 0.48
N GLU A 25 24.27 -20.57 -0.08
CA GLU A 25 25.01 -19.49 0.56
C GLU A 25 24.20 -18.84 1.70
N VAL A 26 24.92 -18.29 2.67
CA VAL A 26 24.39 -17.44 3.75
C VAL A 26 23.44 -16.39 3.15
N VAL A 27 22.22 -16.32 3.68
CA VAL A 27 21.21 -15.35 3.25
C VAL A 27 21.76 -13.95 3.44
N LYS A 28 22.11 -13.29 2.33
CA LYS A 28 22.63 -11.91 2.34
C LYS A 28 21.52 -10.93 2.71
N ASP A 29 21.92 -9.83 3.33
CA ASP A 29 21.05 -8.68 3.59
C ASP A 29 20.58 -8.05 2.26
N LYS A 30 19.31 -7.67 2.20
CA LYS A 30 18.63 -7.22 0.97
C LYS A 30 17.88 -5.91 1.20
N VAL A 31 17.90 -5.07 0.17
CA VAL A 31 16.95 -3.98 -0.02
C VAL A 31 15.98 -4.41 -1.12
N VAL A 32 14.69 -4.37 -0.82
CA VAL A 32 13.63 -4.90 -1.69
C VAL A 32 12.84 -3.72 -2.24
N VAL A 33 12.72 -3.61 -3.56
CA VAL A 33 11.89 -2.60 -4.22
C VAL A 33 10.81 -3.32 -5.01
N ILE A 34 9.55 -3.02 -4.73
CA ILE A 34 8.40 -3.59 -5.42
C ILE A 34 7.69 -2.45 -6.15
N ASP A 35 7.73 -2.47 -7.48
CA ASP A 35 7.00 -1.52 -8.31
C ASP A 35 5.74 -2.17 -8.91
N ASP A 36 4.59 -1.71 -8.44
CA ASP A 36 3.25 -2.02 -8.92
C ASP A 36 2.98 -3.53 -9.13
N PRO A 37 2.91 -4.30 -8.04
CA PRO A 37 2.92 -5.76 -8.11
C PRO A 37 1.61 -6.39 -8.60
N VAL A 38 0.59 -5.59 -8.92
CA VAL A 38 -0.78 -6.07 -9.22
C VAL A 38 -1.33 -5.52 -10.55
N SER A 39 -0.46 -5.11 -11.48
CA SER A 39 -0.89 -4.67 -12.81
C SER A 39 -1.56 -5.80 -13.60
N SER A 40 -2.73 -5.49 -14.17
CA SER A 40 -3.53 -6.39 -15.01
C SER A 40 -3.96 -7.71 -14.34
N MET A 41 -4.02 -7.75 -13.00
CA MET A 41 -4.45 -8.90 -12.19
C MET A 41 -5.92 -8.81 -11.75
N ASP A 42 -6.54 -9.95 -11.45
CA ASP A 42 -7.86 -10.03 -10.86
C ASP A 42 -7.82 -9.84 -9.32
N SER A 43 -8.99 -9.72 -8.69
CA SER A 43 -9.09 -9.47 -7.25
C SER A 43 -8.54 -10.62 -6.39
N SER A 44 -8.63 -11.86 -6.87
CA SER A 44 -8.10 -13.03 -6.15
C SER A 44 -6.57 -13.03 -6.11
N ALA A 45 -5.92 -12.77 -7.25
CA ALA A 45 -4.46 -12.63 -7.30
C ALA A 45 -3.98 -11.42 -6.49
N LEU A 46 -4.69 -10.28 -6.54
CA LEU A 46 -4.38 -9.09 -5.73
C LEU A 46 -4.32 -9.44 -4.23
N PHE A 47 -5.28 -10.21 -3.73
CA PHE A 47 -5.31 -10.62 -2.32
C PHE A 47 -4.11 -11.51 -1.95
N ILE A 48 -3.77 -12.47 -2.81
CA ILE A 48 -2.61 -13.37 -2.61
C ILE A 48 -1.31 -12.56 -2.59
N VAL A 49 -1.12 -11.67 -3.57
CA VAL A 49 0.04 -10.77 -3.66
C VAL A 49 0.11 -9.86 -2.43
N GLY A 50 -1.03 -9.31 -1.98
CA GLY A 50 -1.11 -8.50 -0.76
C GLY A 50 -0.67 -9.28 0.49
N ALA A 51 -1.10 -10.53 0.64
CA ALA A 51 -0.69 -11.39 1.75
C ALA A 51 0.83 -11.65 1.75
N ILE A 52 1.40 -11.96 0.58
CA ILE A 52 2.84 -12.19 0.41
C ILE A 52 3.63 -10.92 0.73
N VAL A 53 3.17 -9.76 0.25
CA VAL A 53 3.86 -8.48 0.52
C VAL A 53 3.83 -8.13 2.00
N ARG A 54 2.73 -8.41 2.72
CA ARG A 54 2.68 -8.25 4.18
C ARG A 54 3.69 -9.16 4.89
N GLU A 55 3.88 -10.39 4.43
CA GLU A 55 4.91 -11.29 4.97
C GLU A 55 6.32 -10.65 4.84
N LEU A 56 6.64 -10.10 3.66
CA LEU A 56 7.91 -9.41 3.41
C LEU A 56 8.10 -8.17 4.29
N ILE A 57 7.03 -7.40 4.51
CA ILE A 57 7.04 -6.26 5.44
C ILE A 57 7.31 -6.74 6.88
N THR A 58 6.71 -7.86 7.30
CA THR A 58 6.96 -8.42 8.64
C THR A 58 8.41 -8.86 8.81
N ILE A 59 9.00 -9.53 7.81
CA ILE A 59 10.43 -9.89 7.81
C ILE A 59 11.31 -8.63 7.96
N CYS A 60 10.94 -7.53 7.29
CA CYS A 60 11.65 -6.26 7.43
C CYS A 60 11.49 -5.66 8.84
N ASN A 61 10.27 -5.67 9.39
CA ASN A 61 9.98 -5.12 10.72
C ASN A 61 10.66 -5.89 11.86
N ASN A 62 10.89 -7.20 11.69
CA ASN A 62 11.61 -8.02 12.66
C ASN A 62 13.04 -7.52 12.97
N ASN A 63 13.61 -6.63 12.15
CA ASN A 63 14.88 -5.96 12.46
C ASN A 63 14.76 -4.89 13.55
N VAL A 64 13.56 -4.33 13.78
CA VAL A 64 13.31 -3.26 14.77
C VAL A 64 12.75 -3.85 16.05
N GLN A 65 11.74 -4.71 15.93
CA GLN A 65 11.10 -5.42 17.02
C GLN A 65 10.60 -6.75 16.47
N ILE A 66 10.78 -7.84 17.22
CA ILE A 66 10.19 -9.13 16.83
C ILE A 66 8.66 -8.98 16.91
N VAL A 67 8.00 -8.92 15.75
CA VAL A 67 6.55 -8.71 15.65
C VAL A 67 5.81 -10.04 15.58
N ASP A 68 6.41 -11.06 14.95
CA ASP A 68 5.82 -12.39 14.80
C ASP A 68 6.91 -13.47 14.81
N ASP A 69 6.90 -14.31 15.85
CA ASP A 69 7.83 -15.45 16.00
C ASP A 69 7.62 -16.55 14.94
N LYS A 70 6.47 -16.57 14.27
CA LYS A 70 6.16 -17.55 13.21
C LYS A 70 6.84 -17.21 11.89
N ILE A 71 7.09 -15.93 11.63
CA ILE A 71 7.74 -15.46 10.41
C ILE A 71 9.21 -15.23 10.72
N THR A 72 10.04 -16.21 10.40
CA THR A 72 11.48 -16.18 10.68
C THR A 72 12.26 -15.47 9.58
N GLY A 73 13.20 -14.61 9.97
CA GLY A 73 14.11 -13.92 9.06
C GLY A 73 14.25 -12.42 9.35
N THR A 74 15.48 -11.92 9.18
CA THR A 74 15.86 -10.51 9.34
C THR A 74 16.72 -10.02 8.17
N TYR A 75 16.66 -10.74 7.04
CA TYR A 75 17.50 -10.50 5.87
C TYR A 75 17.01 -9.36 4.99
N ILE A 76 15.76 -8.90 5.12
CA ILE A 76 15.27 -7.69 4.44
C ILE A 76 15.55 -6.53 5.36
N LYS A 77 16.49 -5.65 5.00
CA LYS A 77 16.85 -4.48 5.82
C LYS A 77 15.99 -3.26 5.52
N GLN A 78 15.50 -3.17 4.29
CA GLN A 78 14.61 -2.11 3.85
C GLN A 78 13.73 -2.62 2.73
N ILE A 79 12.47 -2.20 2.73
CA ILE A 79 11.51 -2.48 1.67
C ILE A 79 10.87 -1.17 1.22
N PHE A 80 10.71 -1.03 -0.09
CA PHE A 80 9.99 0.07 -0.71
C PHE A 80 8.88 -0.50 -1.58
N ILE A 81 7.65 -0.10 -1.33
CA ILE A 81 6.49 -0.59 -2.08
C ILE A 81 5.84 0.58 -2.78
N LEU A 82 5.82 0.54 -4.10
CA LEU A 82 5.24 1.57 -4.94
C LEU A 82 4.02 0.99 -5.64
N THR A 83 2.88 1.67 -5.56
CA THR A 83 1.68 1.23 -6.29
C THR A 83 0.79 2.41 -6.64
N HIS A 84 0.07 2.27 -7.75
CA HIS A 84 -1.02 3.18 -8.10
C HIS A 84 -2.41 2.60 -7.74
N ASN A 85 -2.45 1.34 -7.28
CA ASN A 85 -3.69 0.66 -6.91
C ASN A 85 -4.05 0.95 -5.44
N VAL A 86 -5.13 1.71 -5.25
CA VAL A 86 -5.64 2.12 -3.93
C VAL A 86 -6.03 0.92 -3.06
N TYR A 87 -6.70 -0.08 -3.64
CA TYR A 87 -7.13 -1.26 -2.90
C TYR A 87 -5.95 -2.06 -2.37
N PHE A 88 -4.96 -2.29 -3.23
CA PHE A 88 -3.73 -2.97 -2.84
C PHE A 88 -2.97 -2.18 -1.77
N HIS A 89 -2.84 -0.85 -1.93
CA HIS A 89 -2.20 0.00 -0.92
C HIS A 89 -2.89 -0.12 0.45
N CYS A 90 -4.22 -0.02 0.50
CA CYS A 90 -4.96 -0.19 1.75
C CYS A 90 -4.80 -1.58 2.36
N GLU A 91 -4.79 -2.63 1.53
CA GLU A 91 -4.65 -4.03 1.95
C GLU A 91 -3.29 -4.30 2.62
N VAL A 92 -2.20 -3.72 2.10
CA VAL A 92 -0.86 -3.91 2.69
C VAL A 92 -0.57 -2.98 3.87
N THR A 93 -1.22 -1.80 3.94
CA THR A 93 -0.97 -0.80 5.00
C THR A 93 -1.83 -0.96 6.25
N TYR A 94 -2.89 -1.78 6.21
CA TYR A 94 -3.90 -1.88 7.28
C TYR A 94 -3.31 -2.02 8.70
N HIS A 95 -2.28 -2.87 8.90
CA HIS A 95 -1.62 -3.06 10.21
C HIS A 95 -0.25 -2.35 10.35
N GLN A 96 0.03 -1.36 9.49
CA GLN A 96 1.30 -0.63 9.50
C GLN A 96 1.16 0.84 9.95
N VAL A 97 -0.09 1.30 10.13
CA VAL A 97 -0.42 2.68 10.52
C VAL A 97 0.19 3.06 11.88
N GLU A 98 0.12 2.14 12.84
CA GLU A 98 0.65 2.33 14.21
C GLU A 98 2.19 2.28 14.25
N LYS A 99 2.84 1.75 13.21
CA LYS A 99 4.30 1.53 13.16
C LYS A 99 5.06 2.73 12.59
N TYR A 100 4.70 3.94 13.02
CA TYR A 100 5.27 5.20 12.50
C TYR A 100 6.79 5.35 12.66
N ARG A 101 7.42 4.57 13.55
CA ARG A 101 8.87 4.57 13.75
C ARG A 101 9.63 3.76 12.71
N SER A 102 9.00 2.74 12.11
CA SER A 102 9.65 1.83 11.14
C SER A 102 9.01 1.86 9.75
N VAL A 103 7.84 2.48 9.61
CA VAL A 103 7.09 2.58 8.36
C VAL A 103 6.72 4.05 8.11
N SER A 104 6.82 4.50 6.87
CA SER A 104 6.42 5.84 6.46
C SER A 104 5.59 5.77 5.18
N PHE A 105 4.57 6.61 5.04
CA PHE A 105 3.76 6.65 3.82
C PHE A 105 4.00 7.96 3.07
N TYR A 106 4.10 7.86 1.74
CA TYR A 106 4.27 9.00 0.85
C TYR A 106 3.28 8.94 -0.30
N VAL A 107 2.94 10.13 -0.82
CA VAL A 107 2.19 10.29 -2.06
C VAL A 107 3.10 10.94 -3.07
N ILE A 108 3.28 10.27 -4.20
CA ILE A 108 4.05 10.75 -5.34
C ILE A 108 3.04 11.23 -6.39
N GLN A 109 3.17 12.49 -6.79
CA GLN A 109 2.31 13.10 -7.80
C GLN A 109 3.17 13.54 -8.98
N LYS A 110 2.72 13.24 -10.20
CA LYS A 110 3.39 13.69 -11.42
C LYS A 110 2.55 14.77 -12.10
N VAL A 111 3.11 15.97 -12.21
CA VAL A 111 2.47 17.14 -12.83
C VAL A 111 3.42 17.72 -13.87
N HIS A 112 2.97 17.92 -15.11
CA HIS A 112 3.79 18.42 -16.22
C HIS A 112 5.13 17.67 -16.39
N ASN A 113 5.10 16.34 -16.31
CA ASN A 113 6.30 15.46 -16.35
C ASN A 113 7.29 15.61 -15.20
N VAL A 114 6.99 16.42 -14.19
CA VAL A 114 7.79 16.53 -12.97
C VAL A 114 7.13 15.72 -11.86
N SER A 115 7.90 14.82 -11.25
CA SER A 115 7.46 14.02 -10.10
C SER A 115 7.80 14.74 -8.81
N ASN A 116 6.79 14.96 -7.96
CA ASN A 116 6.94 15.53 -6.63
C ASN A 116 6.55 14.49 -5.58
N ILE A 117 7.38 14.36 -4.54
CA ILE A 117 7.12 13.50 -3.39
C ILE A 117 6.59 14.39 -2.26
N GLY A 118 5.37 14.11 -1.80
CA GLY A 118 4.80 14.82 -0.65
C GLY A 118 5.50 14.46 0.66
N ALA A 119 5.28 15.25 1.70
CA ALA A 119 5.77 14.93 3.04
C ALA A 119 5.19 13.60 3.57
N SER A 120 5.94 12.96 4.48
CA SER A 120 5.50 11.75 5.17
C SER A 120 4.15 11.97 5.87
N LYS A 121 3.27 10.99 5.75
CA LYS A 121 1.89 11.06 6.25
C LYS A 121 1.81 10.61 7.69
N THR A 122 2.37 11.44 8.58
CA THR A 122 2.31 11.27 10.03
C THR A 122 1.47 12.37 10.66
N ARG A 123 0.72 12.05 11.71
CA ARG A 123 -0.06 12.99 12.53
C ARG A 123 0.03 12.64 14.01
N GLN A 124 -0.41 13.52 14.91
CA GLN A 124 -0.60 13.14 16.30
C GLN A 124 -1.75 12.14 16.41
N ASN A 125 -1.55 11.10 17.22
CA ASN A 125 -2.58 10.10 17.46
C ASN A 125 -3.74 10.76 18.25
N PRO A 126 -4.98 10.76 17.71
CA PRO A 126 -6.11 11.43 18.36
C PRO A 126 -6.51 10.78 19.68
N ASN A 127 -6.21 9.49 19.86
CA ASN A 127 -6.50 8.74 21.09
C ASN A 127 -5.35 8.85 22.11
N ILE A 128 -4.12 9.02 21.63
CA ILE A 128 -2.90 9.09 22.46
C ILE A 128 -2.05 10.30 22.02
N PRO A 129 -2.36 11.52 22.51
CA PRO A 129 -1.71 12.75 22.02
C PRO A 129 -0.18 12.80 22.22
N SER A 130 0.38 11.96 23.09
CA SER A 130 1.82 11.81 23.30
C SER A 130 2.53 11.02 22.20
N GLU A 131 1.79 10.39 21.29
CA GLU A 131 2.33 9.55 20.23
C GLU A 131 1.96 10.09 18.85
N LEU A 132 2.81 9.78 17.87
CA LEU A 132 2.48 9.97 16.46
C LEU A 132 1.87 8.69 15.91
N GLU A 133 1.10 8.81 14.84
CA GLU A 133 0.68 7.69 14.01
C GLU A 133 0.88 8.05 12.54
N ASN A 134 1.11 7.05 11.71
CA ASN A 134 0.91 7.26 10.28
C ASN A 134 -0.59 7.46 10.02
N TYR A 135 -0.95 8.09 8.91
CA TYR A 135 -2.30 8.01 8.36
C TYR A 135 -2.19 7.66 6.89
N ASN A 136 -3.08 6.78 6.43
CA ASN A 136 -3.13 6.46 5.01
C ASN A 136 -3.82 7.62 4.28
N PRO A 137 -3.10 8.38 3.42
CA PRO A 137 -3.69 9.50 2.67
C PRO A 137 -4.63 9.00 1.57
N VAL A 138 -4.54 7.73 1.20
CA VAL A 138 -5.29 7.12 0.11
C VAL A 138 -6.58 6.57 0.69
N GLN A 139 -7.69 7.25 0.41
CA GLN A 139 -9.02 6.79 0.76
C GLN A 139 -9.59 5.99 -0.41
N ASN A 140 -10.23 4.85 -0.11
CA ASN A 140 -11.02 4.17 -1.12
C ASN A 140 -12.22 5.05 -1.52
N SER A 141 -12.78 4.82 -2.70
CA SER A 141 -13.85 5.66 -3.28
C SER A 141 -15.03 5.82 -2.31
N TYR A 142 -15.35 4.77 -1.56
CA TYR A 142 -16.41 4.77 -0.55
C TYR A 142 -16.07 5.70 0.64
N ALA A 143 -14.85 5.65 1.16
CA ALA A 143 -14.40 6.51 2.25
C ALA A 143 -14.36 7.98 1.84
N ALA A 144 -13.97 8.27 0.59
CA ALA A 144 -14.03 9.62 0.04
C ALA A 144 -15.49 10.12 -0.06
N LEU A 145 -16.38 9.33 -0.65
CA LEU A 145 -17.82 9.58 -0.71
C LEU A 145 -18.44 9.79 0.68
N TRP A 146 -18.01 8.99 1.66
CA TRP A 146 -18.53 9.05 3.02
C TRP A 146 -18.05 10.31 3.77
N ASN A 147 -16.83 10.77 3.52
CA ASN A 147 -16.34 12.03 4.07
C ASN A 147 -17.05 13.21 3.43
N GLU A 148 -17.28 13.17 2.12
CA GLU A 148 -18.06 14.19 1.42
C GLU A 148 -19.50 14.26 1.98
N LEU A 149 -20.13 13.11 2.23
CA LEU A 149 -21.45 13.05 2.86
C LEU A 149 -21.48 13.67 4.27
N LYS A 150 -20.41 13.49 5.05
CA LYS A 150 -20.31 14.04 6.42
C LYS A 150 -20.14 15.57 6.45
N GLU A 151 -19.59 16.17 5.40
CA GLU A 151 -19.36 17.61 5.31
C GLU A 151 -20.53 18.38 4.67
N ILE A 152 -21.57 17.67 4.22
CA ILE A 152 -22.73 18.27 3.55
C ILE A 152 -23.87 18.54 4.54
N ASP A 153 -24.21 19.82 4.71
CA ASP A 153 -25.41 20.28 5.45
C ASP A 153 -26.63 20.51 4.54
N SER A 154 -26.48 20.40 3.22
CA SER A 154 -27.50 20.74 2.21
C SER A 154 -28.19 19.50 1.65
N PRO A 155 -29.54 19.38 1.70
CA PRO A 155 -30.29 18.24 1.16
C PRO A 155 -30.07 18.00 -0.34
N ILE A 156 -29.80 19.06 -1.12
CA ILE A 156 -29.59 19.00 -2.57
C ILE A 156 -28.21 18.41 -2.89
N SER A 157 -27.19 18.82 -2.14
CA SER A 157 -25.83 18.27 -2.27
C SER A 157 -25.80 16.80 -1.82
N LEU A 158 -26.58 16.45 -0.80
CA LEU A 158 -26.73 15.09 -0.29
C LEU A 158 -27.33 14.15 -1.35
N LEU A 159 -28.35 14.62 -2.08
CA LEU A 159 -28.93 13.90 -3.22
C LEU A 159 -27.96 13.77 -4.41
N SER A 160 -27.07 14.75 -4.62
CA SER A 160 -26.04 14.70 -5.66
C SER A 160 -24.99 13.63 -5.36
N VAL A 161 -24.47 13.61 -4.13
CA VAL A 161 -23.48 12.61 -3.67
C VAL A 161 -24.08 11.20 -3.65
N MET A 162 -25.33 11.06 -3.20
CA MET A 162 -26.04 9.77 -3.27
C MET A 162 -26.27 9.30 -4.72
N ARG A 163 -26.52 10.22 -5.66
CA ARG A 163 -26.61 9.89 -7.10
C ARG A 163 -25.25 9.54 -7.69
N GLU A 164 -24.19 10.24 -7.34
CA GLU A 164 -22.82 9.93 -7.78
C GLU A 164 -22.33 8.58 -7.25
N GLY A 165 -22.69 8.20 -6.02
CA GLY A 165 -22.44 6.84 -5.50
C GLY A 165 -23.06 5.73 -6.35
N PHE A 166 -24.12 6.02 -7.12
CA PHE A 166 -24.76 5.09 -8.05
C PHE A 166 -24.11 5.07 -9.45
N TRP A 167 -23.37 6.12 -9.83
CA TRP A 167 -22.73 6.25 -11.17
C TRP A 167 -21.20 6.11 -11.17
N ASN A 168 -20.51 6.28 -10.04
CA ASN A 168 -19.04 6.31 -9.97
C ASN A 168 -18.34 4.94 -9.91
N ILE A 169 -18.91 3.91 -10.54
CA ILE A 169 -18.13 2.69 -10.88
C ILE A 169 -17.17 2.96 -12.06
N THR A 170 -17.28 4.08 -12.77
CA THR A 170 -16.44 4.37 -13.92
C THR A 170 -16.13 5.86 -14.06
N SER A 171 -15.04 6.35 -13.46
CA SER A 171 -14.17 7.44 -13.98
C SER A 171 -13.44 8.21 -12.86
N CYS A 172 -12.21 7.80 -12.52
CA CYS A 172 -11.24 8.70 -11.89
C CYS A 172 -10.42 9.42 -12.98
N LYS A 173 -10.46 10.76 -12.99
CA LYS A 173 -9.63 11.59 -13.87
C LYS A 173 -8.14 11.33 -13.59
N CYS A 174 -7.39 11.00 -14.64
CA CYS A 174 -5.96 10.69 -14.61
C CYS A 174 -5.11 11.89 -14.14
N THR A 175 -4.72 11.86 -12.86
CA THR A 175 -3.43 12.40 -12.41
C THR A 175 -2.66 11.20 -11.85
N ALA A 176 -1.54 10.82 -12.46
CA ALA A 176 -0.78 9.64 -12.04
C ALA A 176 -0.29 9.84 -10.60
N THR A 177 -0.96 9.18 -9.67
CA THR A 177 -0.70 9.26 -8.23
C THR A 177 -0.23 7.89 -7.78
N LYS A 178 0.97 7.84 -7.22
CA LYS A 178 1.57 6.60 -6.71
C LYS A 178 1.72 6.72 -5.21
N ALA A 179 1.32 5.70 -4.48
CA ALA A 179 1.57 5.59 -3.05
C ALA A 179 2.88 4.82 -2.84
N MET A 180 3.66 5.27 -1.86
CA MET A 180 4.90 4.64 -1.44
C MET A 180 4.84 4.31 0.05
N ILE A 181 5.25 3.10 0.40
CA ILE A 181 5.49 2.61 1.76
C ILE A 181 6.99 2.42 1.93
#